data_AF-A0A7W1IW15-F1
#
_entry.id   AF-A0A7W1IW15-F1
#
_cell.length_a   1.000
_cell.length_b   1.000
_cell.length_c   1.000
_cell.angle_alpha   90.00
_cell.angle_beta   90.00
_cell.angle_gamma   90.00
#
_symmetry.space_group_name_H-M   'P 1'
#
loop_
_entity.id
_entity.type
_entity.pdbx_description
1 polymer ?
#
loop_
_entity_poly.entity_id
_entity_poly.type
_entity_poly.pdbx_seq_one_letter_code
_entity_poly.pdbx_strand_id
1 'polypeptide(L)'
;AFLRRAGVHADAPRPGLVLLDLNMPRMGGREVLAEVKADEDLRRIPIVILTTSEDEDDILGAYDLHANAYIRKPVDLDQFVDAIRKLEGFWLEIVRLPR
;
A
#
# COMPACT_ATOMS: atom_id res chain seq x y z
N ALA A 1 -1.65 14.38 3.92
CA ALA A 1 -0.71 15.28 4.63
C ALA A 1 0.65 14.62 4.90
N PHE A 2 0.69 13.44 5.54
CA PHE A 2 1.96 12.73 5.87
C PHE A 2 2.86 12.43 4.65
N LEU A 3 2.36 11.75 3.62
CA LEU A 3 3.16 11.40 2.43
C LEU A 3 3.70 12.63 1.69
N ARG A 4 2.90 13.70 1.65
CA ARG A 4 3.26 15.01 1.07
C ARG A 4 4.13 15.85 2.00
N ARG A 5 4.43 15.36 3.21
CA ARG A 5 5.19 16.06 4.27
C ARG A 5 4.69 17.49 4.48
N ALA A 6 3.38 17.64 4.62
CA ALA A 6 2.72 18.94 4.74
C ALA A 6 2.30 19.23 6.18
N GLY A 7 2.34 20.51 6.57
CA GLY A 7 1.91 20.99 7.88
C GLY A 7 2.73 20.38 9.01
N VAL A 8 2.06 19.79 10.00
CA VAL A 8 2.68 19.12 11.16
C VAL A 8 3.58 17.93 10.80
N HIS A 9 3.58 17.50 9.54
CA HIS A 9 4.40 16.39 9.03
C HIS A 9 5.56 16.86 8.14
N ALA A 10 5.96 18.13 8.20
CA ALA A 10 7.07 18.66 7.40
C ALA A 10 8.35 17.82 7.51
N ASP A 11 8.66 17.35 8.73
CA ASP A 11 9.85 16.55 9.02
C ASP A 11 9.59 15.04 9.00
N ALA A 12 8.42 14.60 8.52
CA ALA A 12 8.11 13.18 8.46
C ALA A 12 9.01 12.45 7.44
N PRO A 13 9.51 11.24 7.75
CA PRO A 13 10.26 10.47 6.79
C PRO A 13 9.37 10.04 5.63
N ARG A 14 9.94 9.97 4.42
CA ARG A 14 9.22 9.40 3.26
C ARG A 14 9.28 7.87 3.38
N PRO A 15 8.12 7.17 3.38
CA PRO A 15 8.12 5.72 3.53
C PRO A 15 8.70 5.04 2.29
N GLY A 16 9.46 3.97 2.51
CA GLY A 16 9.98 3.12 1.42
C GLY A 16 8.97 2.10 0.89
N LEU A 17 7.90 1.84 1.65
CA LEU A 17 6.81 0.92 1.30
C LEU A 17 5.53 1.39 2.02
N VAL A 18 4.37 1.26 1.36
CA VAL A 18 3.07 1.56 1.95
C VAL A 18 2.18 0.32 1.87
N LEU A 19 1.59 -0.05 3.01
CA LEU A 19 0.48 -0.99 3.08
C LEU A 19 -0.82 -0.19 3.10
N LEU A 20 -1.72 -0.45 2.16
CA LEU A 20 -2.95 0.32 1.96
C LEU A 20 -4.18 -0.59 2.03
N ASP A 21 -5.15 -0.24 2.87
CA ASP A 21 -6.45 -0.90 2.90
C ASP A 21 -7.44 -0.20 1.97
N LEU A 22 -8.25 -0.97 1.23
CA LEU A 22 -9.34 -0.44 0.42
C LEU A 22 -10.56 -0.07 1.27
N ASN A 23 -10.80 -0.78 2.38
CA ASN A 23 -12.00 -0.65 3.21
C ASN A 23 -11.84 0.46 4.28
N MET A 24 -11.45 1.66 3.85
CA MET A 24 -11.32 2.83 4.74
C MET A 24 -12.63 3.64 4.79
N PRO A 25 -13.12 4.03 5.98
CA PRO A 25 -14.46 4.62 6.15
C PRO A 25 -14.61 6.09 5.72
N ARG A 26 -13.55 6.78 5.26
CA ARG A 26 -13.59 8.22 4.94
C ARG A 26 -13.07 8.59 3.55
N MET A 27 -12.05 7.91 3.07
CA MET A 27 -11.45 8.10 1.75
C MET A 27 -11.23 6.71 1.19
N GLY A 28 -11.71 6.43 -0.03
CA GLY A 28 -11.61 5.10 -0.60
C GLY A 28 -10.12 4.77 -0.80
N GLY A 29 -9.66 3.57 -0.40
CA GLY A 29 -8.26 3.22 -0.63
C GLY A 29 -7.85 3.30 -2.11
N ARG A 30 -8.81 3.11 -3.02
CA ARG A 30 -8.62 3.30 -4.47
C ARG A 30 -8.31 4.77 -4.83
N GLU A 31 -8.97 5.73 -4.19
CA GLU A 31 -8.71 7.16 -4.38
C GLU A 31 -7.30 7.53 -3.88
N VAL A 32 -6.91 6.99 -2.72
CA VAL A 32 -5.55 7.18 -2.18
C VAL A 32 -4.50 6.63 -3.14
N LEU A 33 -4.72 5.41 -3.64
CA LEU A 33 -3.82 4.78 -4.61
C LEU A 33 -3.70 5.66 -5.87
N ALA A 34 -4.82 6.09 -6.43
CA ALA A 34 -4.85 6.95 -7.62
C ALA A 34 -4.11 8.28 -7.39
N GLU A 35 -4.39 8.97 -6.27
CA GLU A 35 -3.72 10.23 -5.92
C GLU A 35 -2.21 10.06 -5.77
N VAL A 36 -1.78 9.00 -5.08
CA VAL A 36 -0.35 8.78 -4.83
C VAL A 36 0.37 8.40 -6.12
N LYS A 37 -0.25 7.61 -7.00
CA LYS A 37 0.35 7.18 -8.26
C LYS A 37 0.31 8.25 -9.36
N ALA A 38 -0.58 9.23 -9.24
CA ALA A 38 -0.59 10.42 -10.11
C ALA A 38 0.46 11.48 -9.71
N ASP A 39 0.90 11.49 -8.45
CA ASP A 39 1.87 12.47 -7.93
C ASP A 39 3.31 12.09 -8.30
N GLU A 40 4.03 12.96 -9.03
CA GLU A 40 5.37 12.68 -9.53
C GLU A 40 6.40 12.39 -8.43
N ASP A 41 6.21 12.98 -7.26
CA ASP A 41 7.11 12.81 -6.12
C ASP A 41 6.78 11.58 -5.28
N LEU A 42 5.56 11.03 -5.40
CA LEU A 42 5.09 9.90 -4.58
C LEU A 42 4.90 8.62 -5.38
N ARG A 43 4.68 8.68 -6.70
CA ARG A 43 4.31 7.52 -7.53
C ARG A 43 5.28 6.35 -7.49
N ARG A 44 6.57 6.65 -7.19
CA ARG A 44 7.64 5.65 -7.06
C ARG A 44 7.56 4.84 -5.76
N ILE A 45 6.84 5.31 -4.74
CA ILE A 45 6.65 4.58 -3.51
C ILE A 45 5.86 3.29 -3.83
N PRO A 46 6.40 2.10 -3.54
CA PRO A 46 5.66 0.87 -3.71
C PRO A 46 4.45 0.83 -2.78
N ILE A 47 3.28 0.49 -3.33
CA ILE A 47 2.03 0.36 -2.58
C ILE A 47 1.54 -1.07 -2.71
N VAL A 48 1.40 -1.73 -1.58
CA VAL A 48 0.80 -3.06 -1.48
C VAL A 48 -0.59 -2.90 -0.89
N ILE A 49 -1.60 -3.38 -1.62
CA ILE A 49 -2.96 -3.42 -1.12
C ILE A 49 -3.09 -4.58 -0.14
N LEU A 50 -3.67 -4.31 1.03
CA LEU A 50 -3.99 -5.29 2.05
C LEU A 50 -5.45 -5.10 2.45
N THR A 51 -6.35 -5.94 1.95
CA THR A 51 -7.81 -5.77 2.16
C THR A 51 -8.55 -7.10 2.30
N THR A 52 -9.77 -7.10 2.83
CA THR A 52 -10.63 -8.29 2.94
C THR A 52 -11.42 -8.58 1.67
N SER A 53 -11.44 -7.65 0.71
CA SER A 53 -12.12 -7.86 -0.58
C SER A 53 -11.43 -8.95 -1.39
N GLU A 54 -12.25 -9.79 -2.02
CA GLU A 54 -11.85 -10.79 -3.03
C GLU A 54 -12.50 -10.49 -4.39
N ASP A 55 -13.20 -9.35 -4.51
CA ASP A 55 -13.91 -8.99 -5.73
C ASP A 55 -12.91 -8.75 -6.86
N GLU A 56 -13.12 -9.42 -8.00
CA GLU A 56 -12.20 -9.37 -9.13
C GLU A 56 -12.06 -7.93 -9.68
N ASP A 57 -13.12 -7.15 -9.65
CA ASP A 57 -13.13 -5.73 -10.05
C ASP A 57 -12.28 -4.83 -9.12
N ASP A 58 -12.16 -5.19 -7.84
CA ASP A 58 -11.28 -4.51 -6.89
C ASP A 58 -9.82 -4.86 -7.16
N ILE A 59 -9.54 -6.13 -7.45
CA ILE A 59 -8.20 -6.61 -7.78
C ILE A 59 -7.72 -5.94 -9.07
N LEU A 60 -8.50 -6.06 -10.14
CA LEU A 60 -8.17 -5.50 -11.45
C LEU A 60 -7.96 -3.99 -11.37
N GLY A 61 -8.93 -3.27 -10.79
CA GLY A 61 -8.80 -1.82 -10.73
C GLY A 61 -7.71 -1.33 -9.77
N ALA A 62 -7.28 -2.12 -8.78
CA ALA A 62 -6.08 -1.79 -8.00
C ALA A 62 -4.81 -1.90 -8.86
N TYR A 63 -4.70 -2.94 -9.69
CA TYR A 63 -3.56 -3.09 -10.59
C TYR A 63 -3.57 -2.08 -11.74
N ASP A 64 -4.73 -1.72 -12.28
CA ASP A 64 -4.87 -0.63 -13.27
C ASP A 64 -4.42 0.72 -12.69
N LEU A 65 -4.61 0.91 -11.39
CA LEU A 65 -4.11 2.06 -10.62
C LEU A 65 -2.66 1.87 -10.15
N HIS A 66 -1.91 0.92 -10.73
CA HIS A 66 -0.48 0.68 -10.48
C HIS A 66 -0.13 0.23 -9.06
N ALA A 67 -1.02 -0.51 -8.39
CA ALA A 67 -0.65 -1.25 -7.19
C ALA A 67 0.50 -2.23 -7.50
N ASN A 68 1.45 -2.35 -6.56
CA ASN A 68 2.61 -3.21 -6.73
C ASN A 68 2.34 -4.67 -6.31
N ALA A 69 1.39 -4.87 -5.40
CA ALA A 69 0.86 -6.17 -5.04
C ALA A 69 -0.52 -6.02 -4.40
N TYR A 70 -1.30 -7.10 -4.41
CA TYR A 70 -2.59 -7.21 -3.75
C TYR A 70 -2.59 -8.43 -2.83
N ILE A 71 -2.92 -8.21 -1.57
CA ILE A 71 -2.89 -9.24 -0.52
C ILE A 71 -4.25 -9.25 0.15
N ARG A 72 -4.88 -10.42 0.12
CA ARG A 72 -6.06 -10.67 0.92
C ARG A 72 -5.66 -10.72 2.39
N LYS A 73 -6.29 -9.89 3.22
CA LYS A 73 -6.18 -9.93 4.67
C LYS A 73 -6.55 -11.32 5.17
N PRO A 74 -5.60 -12.00 5.83
CA PRO A 74 -5.92 -13.26 6.48
C PRO A 74 -7.00 -13.09 7.54
N VAL A 75 -7.86 -14.10 7.65
CA VAL A 75 -9.02 -14.08 8.54
C VAL A 75 -8.62 -14.38 9.99
N ASP A 76 -7.58 -15.19 10.18
CA ASP A 76 -7.01 -15.50 11.49
C ASP A 76 -5.63 -14.88 11.71
N LEU A 77 -5.29 -14.75 12.99
CA LEU A 77 -4.08 -14.07 13.45
C LEU A 77 -2.80 -14.81 13.03
N ASP A 78 -2.81 -16.14 13.03
CA ASP A 78 -1.62 -16.92 12.71
C ASP A 78 -1.27 -16.80 11.21
N GLN A 79 -2.28 -16.92 10.34
CA GLN A 79 -2.14 -16.65 8.91
C GLN A 79 -1.77 -15.19 8.64
N PHE A 80 -2.27 -14.23 9.44
CA PHE A 80 -1.89 -12.83 9.35
C PHE A 80 -0.41 -12.64 9.63
N VAL A 81 0.08 -13.18 10.75
CA VAL A 81 1.50 -13.11 11.14
C VAL A 81 2.39 -13.75 10.07
N ASP A 82 2.01 -14.91 9.56
CA ASP A 82 2.78 -15.60 8.52
C ASP A 82 2.80 -14.84 7.20
N ALA A 83 1.68 -14.24 6.79
CA ALA A 83 1.62 -13.41 5.60
C ALA A 83 2.51 -12.17 5.73
N ILE A 84 2.48 -11.49 6.89
CA ILE A 84 3.33 -10.32 7.15
C ILE A 84 4.81 -10.70 7.16
N ARG A 85 5.21 -11.83 7.77
CA ARG A 85 6.60 -12.30 7.75
C ARG A 85 7.11 -12.56 6.33
N LYS A 86 6.29 -13.20 5.49
CA LYS A 86 6.63 -13.43 4.07
C LYS A 86 6.75 -12.11 3.31
N LEU A 87 5.86 -11.16 3.60
CA LEU A 87 5.88 -9.84 2.99
C LEU A 87 7.14 -9.06 3.36
N GLU A 88 7.49 -9.07 4.65
CA GLU A 88 8.69 -8.44 5.20
C GLU A 88 9.94 -8.99 4.51
N GLY A 89 10.12 -10.30 4.50
CA GLY A 89 11.28 -10.94 3.85
C GLY A 89 11.38 -10.59 2.36
N PHE A 90 10.26 -10.56 1.65
CA PHE A 90 10.28 -10.19 0.24
C PHE A 90 10.64 -8.71 0.02
N TRP A 91 9.92 -7.78 0.65
CA TRP A 91 10.08 -6.35 0.34
C TRP A 91 11.27 -5.67 1.02
N LEU A 92 11.68 -6.16 2.20
CA LEU A 92 12.74 -5.52 2.99
C LEU A 92 14.09 -6.21 2.82
N GLU A 93 14.12 -7.51 2.52
CA GLU A 93 15.38 -8.25 2.36
C GLU A 93 15.75 -8.51 0.89
N ILE A 94 14.77 -8.80 0.03
CA ILE A 94 15.03 -9.18 -1.38
C ILE A 94 14.91 -7.98 -2.33
N VAL A 95 13.84 -7.19 -2.20
CA VAL A 95 13.59 -6.07 -3.11
C VAL A 95 14.51 -4.88 -2.82
N ARG A 96 15.06 -4.29 -3.88
CA ARG A 96 15.71 -2.98 -3.81
C ARG A 96 14.66 -1.88 -3.94
N LEU A 97 14.31 -1.25 -2.82
CA LEU A 97 13.39 -0.12 -2.83
C LEU A 97 14.03 1.11 -3.49
N PRO A 98 13.27 1.90 -4.27
CA PRO A 98 13.77 3.15 -4.84
C PRO A 98 14.11 4.14 -3.71
N ARG A 99 15.23 4.85 -3.86
CA ARG A 99 15.66 5.93 -2.94
C ARG A 99 15.17 7.29 -3.43
#